data_AF-A0ABD3REM7-F1
#
_entry.id   AF-A0ABD3REM7-F1
#
_cell.length_a   1.000
_cell.length_b   1.000
_cell.length_c   1.000
_cell.angle_alpha   90.00
_cell.angle_beta   90.00
_cell.angle_gamma   90.00
#
_symmetry.space_group_name_H-M   'P 1'
#
loop_
_entity.id
_entity.type
_entity.pdbx_description
1 polymer ?
#
loop_
_entity_poly.entity_id
_entity_poly.type
_entity_poly.pdbx_seq_one_letter_code
_entity_poly.pdbx_strand_id
1 'polypeptide(L)'
;MMEVRELRSGEICRANELCPNWSVLDGSNEEGDDGGRGGEGKRTLMEYARCVWDTLVDESLLLADGDDYSPPDESAAVGVISLSMLIKLGIDEFLMEEGMVNDVAELESIVRATVFQEEREMDDRRDDITMKKRQFAGVRDGSKSTDMTFPTFMKAIHVAMSRRRFDNSTRVVREILHGMERRALDHRTTYASGGSHRNDNRDVSVLLAFRAVRTGSNCTTRGGCEKRAKWSRRFDEYVSTFQLWERRFLDGDDDNDDGTKYNEMWQKSRRFEILRGCFVGARNEGNVAALKIVYMDYAALRIGGDLIFRLMSNIADKVM
;
A
#
# COMPACT_ATOMS: atom_id res chain seq x y z
N MET A 1 -4.02 -12.36 8.64
CA MET A 1 -4.45 -12.45 7.21
C MET A 1 -5.95 -12.71 7.07
N MET A 2 -6.55 -13.64 7.83
CA MET A 2 -8.00 -13.90 7.76
C MET A 2 -8.83 -12.68 8.17
N GLU A 3 -8.49 -12.02 9.29
CA GLU A 3 -9.16 -10.79 9.76
C GLU A 3 -9.16 -9.66 8.72
N VAL A 4 -8.04 -9.44 8.01
CA VAL A 4 -7.96 -8.42 6.95
C VAL A 4 -8.86 -8.77 5.77
N ARG A 5 -8.95 -10.06 5.42
CA ARG A 5 -9.86 -10.53 4.36
C ARG A 5 -11.32 -10.35 4.79
N GLU A 6 -11.64 -10.64 6.04
CA GLU A 6 -12.98 -10.44 6.60
C GLU A 6 -13.37 -8.96 6.61
N LEU A 7 -12.49 -8.07 7.09
CA LEU A 7 -12.70 -6.62 7.05
C LEU A 7 -12.95 -6.14 5.63
N ARG A 8 -12.08 -6.53 4.67
CA ARG A 8 -12.25 -6.20 3.26
C ARG A 8 -13.57 -6.72 2.69
N SER A 9 -13.94 -7.95 3.01
CA SER A 9 -15.22 -8.53 2.56
C SER A 9 -16.42 -7.79 3.15
N GLY A 10 -16.33 -7.33 4.40
CA GLY A 10 -17.35 -6.52 5.05
C GLY A 10 -17.49 -5.15 4.40
N GLU A 11 -16.39 -4.49 4.05
CA GLU A 11 -16.42 -3.21 3.32
C GLU A 11 -17.04 -3.36 1.92
N ILE A 12 -16.69 -4.43 1.18
CA ILE A 12 -17.28 -4.73 -0.13
C ILE A 12 -18.78 -5.02 0.00
N CYS A 13 -19.17 -5.83 0.98
CA CYS A 13 -20.58 -6.12 1.26
C CYS A 13 -21.36 -4.84 1.56
N ARG A 14 -20.80 -3.97 2.39
CA ARG A 14 -21.43 -2.69 2.74
C ARG A 14 -21.51 -1.74 1.54
N ALA A 15 -20.47 -1.66 0.70
CA ALA A 15 -20.53 -0.88 -0.54
C ALA A 15 -21.61 -1.40 -1.49
N ASN A 16 -21.81 -2.73 -1.57
CA ASN A 16 -22.92 -3.33 -2.32
C ASN A 16 -24.29 -2.96 -1.77
N GLU A 17 -24.47 -2.93 -0.44
CA GLU A 17 -25.72 -2.47 0.19
C GLU A 17 -26.05 -1.02 -0.18
N LEU A 18 -25.03 -0.16 -0.24
CA LEU A 18 -25.17 1.26 -0.54
C LEU A 18 -25.40 1.54 -2.04
N CYS A 19 -24.85 0.69 -2.90
CA CYS A 19 -24.89 0.84 -4.36
C CYS A 19 -25.34 -0.47 -5.03
N PRO A 20 -26.60 -0.93 -4.81
CA PRO A 20 -27.04 -2.27 -5.23
C PRO A 20 -27.01 -2.45 -6.75
N ASN A 21 -27.22 -1.38 -7.52
CA ASN A 21 -27.20 -1.41 -8.98
C ASN A 21 -25.82 -1.75 -9.57
N TRP A 22 -24.75 -1.61 -8.78
CA TRP A 22 -23.38 -1.90 -9.19
C TRP A 22 -22.92 -3.32 -8.81
N SER A 23 -23.75 -4.04 -8.05
CA SER A 23 -23.49 -5.43 -7.62
C SER A 23 -23.90 -6.46 -8.67
N VAL A 24 -24.77 -6.07 -9.61
CA VAL A 24 -25.29 -6.96 -10.65
C VAL A 24 -24.15 -7.27 -11.60
N LEU A 25 -23.55 -8.45 -11.41
CA LEU A 25 -22.74 -9.09 -12.44
C LEU A 25 -23.58 -9.09 -13.70
N ASP A 26 -23.08 -8.44 -14.74
CA ASP A 26 -23.70 -8.44 -16.06
C ASP A 26 -23.81 -9.92 -16.45
N GLY A 27 -24.99 -10.49 -16.21
CA GLY A 27 -25.26 -11.92 -16.21
C GLY A 27 -25.35 -12.46 -17.63
N SER A 28 -24.51 -11.96 -18.53
CA SER A 28 -24.24 -12.62 -19.78
C SER A 28 -23.54 -13.93 -19.44
N ASN A 29 -24.39 -14.95 -19.29
CA ASN A 29 -24.11 -16.38 -19.27
C ASN A 29 -23.31 -16.78 -20.51
N GLU A 30 -22.08 -16.32 -20.61
CA GLU A 30 -21.08 -16.98 -21.42
C GLU A 30 -20.65 -18.21 -20.62
N GLU A 31 -21.48 -19.25 -20.69
CA GLU A 31 -21.10 -20.65 -20.47
C GLU A 31 -20.13 -21.10 -21.58
N GLY A 32 -19.11 -20.29 -21.84
CA GLY A 32 -17.97 -20.65 -22.67
C GLY A 32 -17.08 -21.56 -21.85
N ASP A 33 -17.21 -22.85 -22.10
CA ASP A 33 -16.32 -23.93 -21.68
C ASP A 33 -14.91 -23.70 -22.24
N ASP A 34 -14.22 -22.67 -21.77
CA ASP A 34 -12.86 -22.35 -22.21
C ASP A 34 -11.88 -23.08 -21.29
N GLY A 35 -11.54 -24.29 -21.74
CA GLY A 35 -10.68 -25.24 -21.04
C GLY A 35 -9.34 -24.62 -20.63
N GLY A 36 -9.13 -24.53 -19.31
CA GLY A 36 -7.83 -24.87 -18.72
C GLY A 36 -6.78 -23.77 -18.55
N ARG A 37 -7.05 -22.49 -18.85
CA ARG A 37 -6.14 -21.40 -18.46
C ARG A 37 -6.62 -20.67 -17.21
N GLY A 38 -6.24 -21.24 -16.07
CA GLY A 38 -5.87 -20.52 -14.85
C GLY A 38 -6.71 -19.30 -14.46
N GLY A 39 -8.03 -19.49 -14.28
CA GLY A 39 -8.83 -18.88 -13.21
C GLY A 39 -8.59 -17.42 -12.83
N GLU A 40 -8.44 -16.50 -13.78
CA GLU A 40 -8.77 -15.10 -13.52
C GLU A 40 -10.29 -15.00 -13.47
N GLY A 41 -10.85 -15.37 -12.32
CA GLY A 41 -12.28 -15.21 -12.06
C GLY A 41 -12.68 -13.77 -12.37
N LYS A 42 -13.74 -13.59 -13.16
CA LYS A 42 -14.30 -12.28 -13.51
C LYS A 42 -14.49 -11.49 -12.21
N ARG A 43 -13.59 -10.55 -11.93
CA ARG A 43 -13.69 -9.69 -10.75
C ARG A 43 -14.97 -8.88 -10.86
N THR A 44 -15.74 -8.83 -9.78
CA THR A 44 -16.93 -7.97 -9.70
C THR A 44 -16.52 -6.50 -9.81
N LEU A 45 -17.46 -5.62 -10.21
CA LEU A 45 -17.19 -4.18 -10.25
C LEU A 45 -16.70 -3.66 -8.89
N MET A 46 -17.26 -4.15 -7.78
CA MET A 46 -16.83 -3.74 -6.44
C MET A 46 -15.44 -4.21 -6.06
N GLU A 47 -15.03 -5.40 -6.48
CA GLU A 47 -13.64 -5.85 -6.27
C GLU A 47 -12.65 -5.00 -7.05
N TYR A 48 -13.01 -4.63 -8.29
CA TYR A 48 -12.22 -3.69 -9.08
C TYR A 48 -12.17 -2.30 -8.44
N ALA A 49 -13.32 -1.76 -8.04
CA ALA A 49 -13.39 -0.48 -7.34
C ALA A 49 -12.56 -0.49 -6.04
N ARG A 50 -12.54 -1.63 -5.33
CA ARG A 50 -11.70 -1.79 -4.15
C ARG A 50 -10.22 -1.78 -4.49
N CYS A 51 -9.81 -2.41 -5.59
CA CYS A 51 -8.42 -2.31 -6.07
C CYS A 51 -8.04 -0.86 -6.39
N VAL A 52 -8.92 -0.12 -7.08
CA VAL A 52 -8.70 1.31 -7.34
C VAL A 52 -8.58 2.10 -6.04
N TRP A 53 -9.45 1.84 -5.06
CA TRP A 53 -9.36 2.46 -3.74
C TRP A 53 -8.04 2.14 -3.03
N ASP A 54 -7.59 0.87 -3.05
CA ASP A 54 -6.30 0.48 -2.48
C ASP A 54 -5.16 1.27 -3.15
N THR A 55 -5.19 1.43 -4.48
CA THR A 55 -4.23 2.28 -5.21
C THR A 55 -4.29 3.75 -4.74
N LEU A 56 -5.49 4.32 -4.60
CA LEU A 56 -5.64 5.70 -4.10
C LEU A 56 -5.10 5.85 -2.67
N VAL A 57 -5.34 4.87 -1.79
CA VAL A 57 -4.79 4.85 -0.43
C VAL A 57 -3.26 4.85 -0.51
N ASP A 58 -2.68 3.97 -1.31
CA ASP A 58 -1.24 3.85 -1.47
C ASP A 58 -0.61 5.14 -2.01
N GLU A 59 -1.20 5.76 -3.05
CA GLU A 59 -0.71 7.05 -3.56
C GLU A 59 -0.85 8.18 -2.54
N SER A 60 -1.99 8.24 -1.82
CA SER A 60 -2.21 9.25 -0.79
C SER A 60 -1.19 9.15 0.35
N LEU A 61 -0.81 7.91 0.70
CA LEU A 61 0.27 7.66 1.63
C LEU A 61 1.54 8.25 1.04
N LEU A 62 1.96 7.90 -0.16
CA LEU A 62 3.18 8.44 -0.76
C LEU A 62 3.25 9.98 -0.84
N LEU A 63 2.13 10.69 -0.96
CA LEU A 63 2.10 12.16 -1.02
C LEU A 63 2.26 12.89 0.32
N ALA A 64 1.99 12.23 1.44
CA ALA A 64 2.00 12.87 2.76
C ALA A 64 3.41 13.22 3.30
N ASP A 65 4.46 13.20 2.47
CA ASP A 65 5.86 13.53 2.82
C ASP A 65 6.26 14.99 2.57
N GLY A 66 5.35 15.86 2.09
CA GLY A 66 5.63 17.30 2.01
C GLY A 66 5.83 17.91 3.40
N ASP A 67 6.93 18.64 3.61
CA ASP A 67 7.49 19.13 4.89
C ASP A 67 6.52 19.81 5.90
N ASP A 68 5.32 20.18 5.48
CA ASP A 68 4.29 20.78 6.34
C ASP A 68 3.24 19.80 6.87
N TYR A 69 3.34 18.50 6.54
CA TYR A 69 2.35 17.54 7.01
C TYR A 69 2.65 17.10 8.45
N SER A 70 1.95 17.71 9.41
CA SER A 70 1.81 17.13 10.74
C SER A 70 1.25 15.72 10.57
N PRO A 71 1.88 14.68 11.14
CA PRO A 71 1.38 13.32 11.02
C PRO A 71 -0.10 13.33 11.44
N PRO A 72 -0.98 12.71 10.65
CA PRO A 72 -2.38 12.68 10.99
C PRO A 72 -2.47 12.00 12.36
N ASP A 73 -3.36 12.49 13.23
CA ASP A 73 -3.64 11.86 14.52
C ASP A 73 -3.57 10.33 14.37
N GLU A 74 -2.93 9.62 15.31
CA GLU A 74 -2.74 8.16 15.31
C GLU A 74 -4.04 7.34 15.09
N SER A 75 -5.19 8.01 15.03
CA SER A 75 -6.52 7.55 14.65
C SER A 75 -6.77 7.38 13.14
N ALA A 76 -5.85 7.75 12.23
CA ALA A 76 -6.04 7.50 10.80
C ALA A 76 -6.07 5.98 10.55
N ALA A 77 -7.27 5.40 10.60
CA ALA A 77 -7.50 3.99 10.44
C ALA A 77 -6.99 3.54 9.06
N VAL A 78 -6.39 2.34 9.02
CA VAL A 78 -5.90 1.73 7.78
C VAL A 78 -7.03 1.71 6.74
N GLY A 79 -6.79 2.30 5.57
CA GLY A 79 -7.76 2.34 4.48
C GLY A 79 -8.70 3.55 4.46
N VAL A 80 -8.41 4.60 5.23
CA VAL A 80 -9.14 5.88 5.19
C VAL A 80 -8.36 6.93 4.39
N ILE A 81 -9.05 7.67 3.52
CA ILE A 81 -8.49 8.79 2.77
C ILE A 81 -9.32 10.05 3.07
N SER A 82 -8.66 11.16 3.39
CA SER A 82 -9.34 12.46 3.53
C SER A 82 -9.62 13.08 2.16
N LEU A 83 -10.68 13.88 2.05
CA LEU A 83 -10.96 14.62 0.82
C LEU A 83 -9.77 15.49 0.36
N SER A 84 -9.05 16.09 1.30
CA SER A 84 -7.84 16.87 0.99
C SER A 84 -6.76 16.05 0.31
N MET A 85 -6.66 14.76 0.61
CA MET A 85 -5.73 13.86 -0.09
C MET A 85 -6.23 13.47 -1.48
N LEU A 86 -7.55 13.27 -1.67
CA LEU A 86 -8.09 13.06 -3.02
C LEU A 86 -7.88 14.28 -3.93
N ILE A 87 -8.03 15.49 -3.38
CA ILE A 87 -7.73 16.75 -4.10
C ILE A 87 -6.24 16.80 -4.47
N LYS A 88 -5.36 16.47 -3.52
CA LYS A 88 -3.92 16.39 -3.81
C LYS A 88 -3.56 15.32 -4.83
N LEU A 89 -4.39 14.30 -5.04
CA LEU A 89 -4.21 13.30 -6.10
C LEU A 89 -4.78 13.76 -7.45
N GLY A 90 -5.39 14.94 -7.53
CA GLY A 90 -6.05 15.46 -8.74
C GLY A 90 -7.34 14.72 -9.09
N ILE A 91 -7.95 14.00 -8.14
CA ILE A 91 -9.19 13.25 -8.37
C ILE A 91 -10.39 14.19 -8.52
N ASP A 92 -10.38 15.32 -7.83
CA ASP A 92 -11.38 16.38 -8.00
C ASP A 92 -11.33 16.98 -9.41
N GLU A 93 -10.14 17.27 -9.94
CA GLU A 93 -9.95 17.73 -11.32
C GLU A 93 -10.53 16.73 -12.32
N PHE A 94 -10.19 15.45 -12.18
CA PHE A 94 -10.73 14.39 -13.03
C PHE A 94 -12.26 14.30 -12.93
N LEU A 95 -12.83 14.37 -11.72
CA LEU A 95 -14.28 14.37 -11.52
C LEU A 95 -14.98 15.58 -12.16
N MET A 96 -14.32 16.74 -12.18
CA MET A 96 -14.81 17.94 -12.88
C MET A 96 -14.72 17.79 -14.41
N GLU A 97 -13.63 17.23 -14.93
CA GLU A 97 -13.44 16.94 -16.36
C GLU A 97 -14.50 15.98 -16.91
N GLU A 98 -14.83 14.94 -16.15
CA GLU A 98 -15.90 13.99 -16.48
C GLU A 98 -17.31 14.57 -16.24
N GLY A 99 -17.44 15.80 -15.72
CA GLY A 99 -18.71 16.47 -15.48
C GLY A 99 -19.53 15.86 -14.34
N MET A 100 -18.91 15.11 -13.42
CA MET A 100 -19.57 14.53 -12.25
C MET A 100 -19.89 15.57 -11.18
N VAL A 101 -19.01 16.56 -11.03
CA VAL A 101 -19.13 17.71 -10.11
C VAL A 101 -18.75 18.99 -10.85
N ASN A 102 -19.33 20.15 -10.50
CA ASN A 102 -18.95 21.41 -11.15
C ASN A 102 -17.67 22.01 -10.55
N ASP A 103 -17.50 21.84 -9.24
CA ASP A 103 -16.43 22.45 -8.46
C ASP A 103 -16.12 21.62 -7.21
N VAL A 104 -15.02 21.97 -6.55
CA VAL A 104 -14.54 21.30 -5.33
C VAL A 104 -15.52 21.44 -4.16
N ALA A 105 -16.29 22.55 -4.09
CA ALA A 105 -17.25 22.77 -3.02
C ALA A 105 -18.47 21.84 -3.14
N GLU A 106 -18.91 21.54 -4.37
CA GLU A 106 -19.93 20.53 -4.64
C GLU A 106 -19.44 19.13 -4.21
N LEU A 107 -18.21 18.76 -4.57
CA LEU A 107 -17.60 17.50 -4.16
C LEU A 107 -17.52 17.39 -2.63
N GLU A 108 -17.03 18.44 -1.97
CA GLU A 108 -16.96 18.50 -0.51
C GLU A 108 -18.33 18.38 0.15
N SER A 109 -19.35 19.04 -0.39
CA SER A 109 -20.73 18.95 0.08
C SER A 109 -21.27 17.52 -0.05
N ILE A 110 -21.01 16.84 -1.17
CA ILE A 110 -21.39 15.43 -1.38
C ILE A 110 -20.70 14.52 -0.36
N VAL A 111 -19.39 14.68 -0.17
CA VAL A 111 -18.61 13.86 0.76
C VAL A 111 -19.09 14.07 2.20
N ARG A 112 -19.22 15.32 2.66
CA ARG A 112 -19.70 15.63 4.01
C ARG A 112 -21.10 15.08 4.25
N ALA A 113 -22.01 15.23 3.29
CA ALA A 113 -23.36 14.68 3.40
C ALA A 113 -23.36 13.16 3.49
N THR A 114 -22.48 12.51 2.71
CA THR A 114 -22.33 11.05 2.68
C THR A 114 -21.76 10.51 4.00
N VAL A 115 -20.68 11.11 4.50
CA VAL A 115 -20.07 10.78 5.79
C VAL A 115 -21.09 10.94 6.92
N PHE A 116 -21.78 12.08 6.97
CA PHE A 116 -22.78 12.35 8.01
C PHE A 116 -23.95 11.37 7.98
N GLN A 117 -24.41 11.01 6.78
CA GLN A 117 -25.47 10.00 6.64
C GLN A 117 -24.99 8.63 7.14
N GLU A 118 -23.75 8.26 6.83
CA GLU A 118 -23.17 6.98 7.27
C GLU A 118 -22.97 6.92 8.78
N GLU A 119 -22.47 7.99 9.40
CA GLU A 119 -22.35 8.10 10.86
C GLU A 119 -23.72 7.92 11.53
N ARG A 120 -24.76 8.56 10.99
CA ARG A 120 -26.13 8.43 11.50
C ARG A 120 -26.66 7.00 11.38
N GLU A 121 -26.48 6.35 10.22
CA GLU A 121 -26.89 4.95 10.01
C GLU A 121 -26.15 4.00 10.96
N MET A 122 -24.88 4.28 11.29
CA MET A 122 -24.09 3.52 12.26
C MET A 122 -24.58 3.72 13.69
N ASP A 123 -24.95 4.94 14.07
CA ASP A 123 -25.49 5.24 15.39
C ASP A 123 -26.88 4.59 15.59
N ASP A 124 -27.74 4.62 14.57
CA ASP A 124 -29.03 3.94 14.59
C ASP A 124 -28.86 2.41 14.78
N ARG A 125 -27.89 1.78 14.10
CA ARG A 125 -27.56 0.35 14.29
C ARG A 125 -26.93 0.07 15.66
N ARG A 126 -26.21 1.03 16.24
CA ARG A 126 -25.62 0.89 17.59
C ARG A 126 -26.69 0.92 18.65
N ASP A 127 -27.73 1.73 18.56
CA ASP A 127 -28.76 1.76 19.60
C ASP A 127 -29.50 0.41 19.73
N ASP A 128 -29.58 -0.39 18.66
CA ASP A 128 -30.11 -1.77 18.69
C ASP A 128 -29.18 -2.78 19.41
N ILE A 129 -27.87 -2.56 19.37
CA ILE A 129 -26.88 -3.48 19.96
C ILE A 129 -26.41 -3.01 21.35
N THR A 130 -26.50 -1.70 21.64
CA THR A 130 -25.79 -1.03 22.74
C THR A 130 -26.67 -0.35 23.78
N MET A 131 -27.85 -0.90 24.09
CA MET A 131 -28.45 -0.76 25.43
C MET A 131 -27.53 -1.26 26.58
N LYS A 132 -26.33 -1.80 26.28
CA LYS A 132 -25.40 -2.36 27.30
C LYS A 132 -23.99 -1.78 27.43
N LYS A 133 -23.56 -0.74 26.68
CA LYS A 133 -22.18 -0.22 26.86
C LYS A 133 -22.00 1.22 26.34
N ARG A 134 -22.60 2.21 27.02
CA ARG A 134 -22.29 3.63 26.81
C ARG A 134 -21.16 4.06 27.74
N GLN A 135 -19.92 4.18 27.22
CA GLN A 135 -18.85 4.95 27.89
C GLN A 135 -17.66 5.33 26.98
N PHE A 136 -17.89 5.66 25.70
CA PHE A 136 -16.89 6.38 24.89
C PHE A 136 -17.52 7.65 24.33
N ALA A 137 -17.63 8.65 25.19
CA ALA A 137 -18.02 10.00 24.83
C ALA A 137 -16.75 10.86 24.69
N GLY A 138 -16.71 11.70 23.66
CA GLY A 138 -15.99 12.97 23.74
C GLY A 138 -14.78 13.12 22.86
N VAL A 139 -14.94 13.08 21.54
CA VAL A 139 -14.12 13.88 20.62
C VAL A 139 -15.05 14.45 19.54
N ARG A 140 -15.73 15.55 19.88
CA ARG A 140 -16.44 16.40 18.91
C ARG A 140 -15.52 17.59 18.65
N ASP A 141 -14.76 17.51 17.58
CA ASP A 141 -14.22 18.71 16.95
C ASP A 141 -14.58 18.66 15.46
N GLY A 142 -15.25 19.69 14.97
CA GLY A 142 -15.97 19.73 13.70
C GLY A 142 -15.08 19.74 12.45
N SER A 143 -13.80 19.44 12.60
CA SER A 143 -12.76 19.46 11.57
C SER A 143 -12.51 18.09 10.93
N LYS A 144 -13.04 16.98 11.49
CA LYS A 144 -12.75 15.60 11.05
C LYS A 144 -13.72 14.99 10.02
N SER A 145 -14.72 15.73 9.51
CA SER A 145 -15.84 15.12 8.78
C SER A 145 -15.60 14.83 7.28
N THR A 146 -14.35 14.79 6.81
CA THR A 146 -14.03 14.55 5.38
C THR A 146 -13.18 13.32 5.14
N ASP A 147 -12.96 12.53 6.18
CA ASP A 147 -12.33 11.22 6.09
C ASP A 147 -13.32 10.20 5.53
N MET A 148 -12.88 9.46 4.51
CA MET A 148 -13.72 8.50 3.79
C MET A 148 -13.15 7.10 3.91
N THR A 149 -14.04 6.15 4.18
CA THR A 149 -13.79 4.71 3.99
C THR A 149 -14.17 4.31 2.56
N PHE A 150 -13.83 3.09 2.15
CA PHE A 150 -14.24 2.58 0.83
C PHE A 150 -15.78 2.63 0.60
N PRO A 151 -16.64 2.17 1.53
CA PRO A 151 -18.09 2.34 1.40
C PRO A 151 -18.54 3.79 1.23
N THR A 152 -17.96 4.72 2.00
CA THR A 152 -18.27 6.16 1.93
C THR A 152 -17.92 6.72 0.55
N PHE A 153 -16.73 6.37 0.04
CA PHE A 153 -16.24 6.78 -1.27
C PHE A 153 -17.16 6.28 -2.39
N MET A 154 -17.54 5.00 -2.35
CA MET A 154 -18.46 4.43 -3.35
C MET A 154 -19.83 5.10 -3.34
N LYS A 155 -20.38 5.38 -2.14
CA LYS A 155 -21.66 6.10 -2.00
C LYS A 155 -21.55 7.55 -2.52
N ALA A 156 -20.44 8.24 -2.26
CA ALA A 156 -20.21 9.59 -2.77
C ALA A 156 -20.16 9.63 -4.30
N ILE A 157 -19.42 8.70 -4.94
CA ILE A 157 -19.40 8.56 -6.41
C ILE A 157 -20.81 8.28 -6.94
N HIS A 158 -21.54 7.35 -6.33
CA HIS A 158 -22.89 7.01 -6.76
C HIS A 158 -23.85 8.21 -6.69
N VAL A 159 -23.77 9.00 -5.62
CA VAL A 159 -24.55 10.24 -5.47
C VAL A 159 -24.18 11.26 -6.53
N ALA A 160 -22.88 11.46 -6.80
CA ALA A 160 -22.42 12.38 -7.85
C ALA A 160 -22.93 11.96 -9.24
N MET A 161 -22.81 10.67 -9.60
CA MET A 161 -23.33 10.14 -10.87
C MET A 161 -24.85 10.30 -10.99
N SER A 162 -25.58 10.00 -9.92
CA SER A 162 -27.04 10.07 -9.88
C SER A 162 -27.57 11.50 -10.09
N ARG A 163 -26.90 12.51 -9.51
CA ARG A 163 -27.29 13.93 -9.65
C ARG A 163 -27.19 14.42 -11.09
N ARG A 164 -26.21 13.91 -11.84
CA ARG A 164 -25.93 14.30 -13.22
C ARG A 164 -26.65 13.44 -14.25
N ARG A 165 -27.43 12.45 -13.81
CA ARG A 165 -28.13 11.49 -14.66
C ARG A 165 -27.17 10.72 -15.58
N PHE A 166 -25.96 10.42 -15.10
CA PHE A 166 -25.11 9.47 -15.82
C PHE A 166 -25.81 8.12 -15.92
N ASP A 167 -25.51 7.41 -17.01
CA ASP A 167 -25.87 6.01 -17.10
C ASP A 167 -25.18 5.24 -15.96
N ASN A 168 -25.98 4.57 -15.14
CA ASN A 168 -25.49 3.73 -14.04
C ASN A 168 -24.97 2.37 -14.52
N SER A 169 -24.78 2.23 -15.84
CA SER A 169 -24.05 1.16 -16.49
C SER A 169 -22.72 0.86 -15.81
N THR A 170 -22.52 -0.41 -15.47
CA THR A 170 -21.27 -0.97 -14.95
C THR A 170 -20.04 -0.57 -15.77
N ARG A 171 -20.21 -0.37 -17.08
CA ARG A 171 -19.14 0.07 -17.98
C ARG A 171 -18.70 1.50 -17.68
N VAL A 172 -19.65 2.44 -17.56
CA VAL A 172 -19.34 3.86 -17.29
C VAL A 172 -18.66 4.00 -15.94
N VAL A 173 -19.18 3.32 -14.91
CA VAL A 173 -18.55 3.32 -13.57
C VAL A 173 -17.12 2.78 -13.63
N ARG A 174 -16.88 1.72 -14.40
CA ARG A 174 -15.53 1.16 -14.59
C ARG A 174 -14.59 2.13 -15.31
N GLU A 175 -15.07 2.83 -16.33
CA GLU A 175 -14.30 3.86 -17.06
C GLU A 175 -13.89 5.00 -16.13
N ILE A 176 -14.82 5.50 -15.29
CA ILE A 176 -14.56 6.52 -14.26
C ILE A 176 -13.51 6.03 -13.26
N LEU A 177 -13.70 4.84 -12.68
CA LEU A 177 -12.76 4.27 -11.70
C LEU A 177 -11.36 4.07 -12.30
N HIS A 178 -11.28 3.63 -13.56
CA HIS A 178 -10.01 3.50 -14.27
C HIS A 178 -9.35 4.85 -14.55
N GLY A 179 -10.13 5.89 -14.84
CA GLY A 179 -9.63 7.25 -14.99
C GLY A 179 -9.06 7.81 -13.69
N MET A 180 -9.72 7.58 -12.56
CA MET A 180 -9.21 7.93 -11.21
C MET A 180 -7.90 7.22 -10.90
N GLU A 181 -7.81 5.91 -11.17
CA GLU A 181 -6.60 5.13 -10.98
C GLU A 181 -5.44 5.69 -11.81
N ARG A 182 -5.67 5.97 -13.10
CA ARG A 182 -4.65 6.58 -13.97
C ARG A 182 -4.22 7.95 -13.47
N ARG A 183 -5.16 8.82 -13.09
CA ARG A 183 -4.85 10.17 -12.58
C ARG A 183 -3.96 10.11 -11.33
N ALA A 184 -4.26 9.20 -10.40
CA ALA A 184 -3.45 9.00 -9.20
C ALA A 184 -2.04 8.49 -9.51
N LEU A 185 -1.91 7.54 -10.45
CA LEU A 185 -0.62 7.03 -10.90
C LEU A 185 0.21 8.07 -11.68
N ASP A 186 -0.43 8.88 -12.52
CA ASP A 186 0.21 9.93 -13.31
C ASP A 186 0.73 11.06 -12.41
N HIS A 187 -0.01 11.38 -11.34
CA HIS A 187 0.39 12.36 -10.35
C HIS A 187 1.79 12.03 -9.77
N ARG A 188 2.08 10.75 -9.53
CA ARG A 188 3.42 10.30 -9.11
C ARG A 188 4.50 10.67 -10.13
N THR A 189 4.26 10.37 -11.41
CA THR A 189 5.27 10.61 -12.45
C THR A 189 5.58 12.10 -12.62
N THR A 190 4.55 12.95 -12.49
CA THR A 190 4.68 14.40 -12.63
C THR A 190 5.47 15.01 -11.47
N TYR A 191 5.15 14.63 -10.22
CA TYR A 191 5.87 15.14 -9.04
C TYR A 191 7.30 14.60 -8.94
N ALA A 192 7.53 13.34 -9.33
CA ALA A 192 8.88 12.77 -9.37
C ALA A 192 9.80 13.52 -10.35
N SER A 193 9.23 14.10 -11.43
CA SER A 193 9.99 14.82 -12.46
C SER A 193 10.38 16.25 -12.07
N GLY A 194 9.69 16.86 -11.10
CA GLY A 194 9.90 18.25 -10.67
C GLY A 194 11.02 18.44 -9.63
N GLY A 195 11.43 17.37 -8.96
CA GLY A 195 12.62 17.35 -8.11
C GLY A 195 13.82 16.83 -8.89
N SER A 196 15.00 17.43 -8.70
CA SER A 196 16.29 16.99 -9.29
C SER A 196 16.76 15.63 -8.72
N HIS A 197 15.85 14.67 -8.56
CA HIS A 197 16.13 13.30 -8.19
C HIS A 197 15.92 12.43 -9.42
N ARG A 198 17.06 12.01 -9.98
CA ARG A 198 17.24 10.93 -10.96
C ARG A 198 16.04 10.01 -11.03
N ASN A 199 15.46 9.85 -12.23
CA ASN A 199 14.79 8.69 -12.84
C ASN A 199 14.67 7.38 -12.01
N ASP A 200 14.24 7.49 -10.76
CA ASP A 200 14.10 6.38 -9.83
C ASP A 200 12.72 5.80 -10.14
N ASN A 201 12.68 4.95 -11.17
CA ASN A 201 11.55 4.06 -11.45
C ASN A 201 11.49 2.96 -10.36
N ARG A 202 11.53 3.38 -9.09
CA ARG A 202 11.43 2.46 -7.97
C ARG A 202 10.03 1.91 -7.94
N ASP A 203 9.97 0.60 -7.74
CA ASP A 203 8.74 -0.13 -7.54
C ASP A 203 7.93 0.51 -6.39
N VAL A 204 6.62 0.70 -6.60
CA VAL A 204 5.66 1.23 -5.61
C VAL A 204 5.79 0.50 -4.28
N SER A 205 5.96 -0.81 -4.33
CA SER A 205 6.13 -1.64 -3.14
C SER A 205 7.35 -1.25 -2.32
N VAL A 206 8.45 -0.83 -2.96
CA VAL A 206 9.66 -0.34 -2.29
C VAL A 206 9.40 1.00 -1.63
N LEU A 207 8.71 1.91 -2.30
CA LEU A 207 8.37 3.22 -1.76
C LEU A 207 7.41 3.11 -0.56
N LEU A 208 6.37 2.29 -0.67
CA LEU A 208 5.44 2.01 0.41
C LEU A 208 6.14 1.33 1.58
N ALA A 209 7.03 0.38 1.32
CA ALA A 209 7.81 -0.27 2.36
C ALA A 209 8.74 0.70 3.08
N PHE A 210 9.43 1.54 2.32
CA PHE A 210 10.26 2.61 2.88
C PHE A 210 9.43 3.57 3.73
N ARG A 211 8.24 3.93 3.27
CA ARG A 211 7.29 4.76 4.03
C ARG A 211 6.84 4.07 5.31
N ALA A 212 6.44 2.80 5.25
CA ALA A 212 6.01 2.03 6.42
C ALA A 212 7.10 1.96 7.51
N VAL A 213 8.37 1.86 7.09
CA VAL A 213 9.54 1.92 7.98
C VAL A 213 9.68 3.30 8.62
N ARG A 214 9.47 4.40 7.88
CA ARG A 214 9.56 5.78 8.37
C ARG A 214 8.39 6.17 9.27
N THR A 215 7.15 5.99 8.83
CA THR A 215 5.95 6.37 9.59
C THR A 215 5.83 5.58 10.89
N GLY A 216 6.19 4.30 10.86
CA GLY A 216 6.30 3.46 12.05
C GLY A 216 7.32 3.93 13.09
N SER A 217 8.25 4.82 12.71
CA SER A 217 9.27 5.39 13.60
C SER A 217 8.84 6.72 14.24
N ASN A 218 7.71 7.30 13.83
CA ASN A 218 7.23 8.59 14.34
C ASN A 218 6.14 8.46 15.43
N CYS A 219 5.84 7.25 15.92
CA CYS A 219 4.85 7.07 16.98
C CYS A 219 5.30 7.78 18.27
N THR A 220 4.36 8.48 18.90
CA THR A 220 4.62 9.39 20.02
C THR A 220 4.96 8.67 21.34
N THR A 221 4.80 7.34 21.38
CA THR A 221 5.27 6.54 22.52
C THR A 221 6.80 6.41 22.47
N ARG A 222 7.46 7.23 23.28
CA ARG A 222 8.92 7.43 23.40
C ARG A 222 9.81 6.17 23.39
N GLY A 223 9.27 4.97 23.64
CA GLY A 223 10.03 3.70 23.72
C GLY A 223 9.84 2.69 22.58
N GLY A 224 8.80 2.83 21.74
CA GLY A 224 8.52 1.89 20.64
C GLY A 224 9.40 2.16 19.41
N CYS A 225 9.51 3.44 19.06
CA CYS A 225 10.17 3.91 17.83
C CYS A 225 11.68 3.67 17.82
N GLU A 226 12.36 3.88 18.96
CA GLU A 226 13.81 3.67 19.05
C GLU A 226 14.20 2.22 18.75
N LYS A 227 13.39 1.26 19.24
CA LYS A 227 13.60 -0.16 18.98
C LYS A 227 13.42 -0.46 17.50
N ARG A 228 12.35 0.04 16.88
CA ARG A 228 12.07 -0.18 15.45
C ARG A 228 13.15 0.41 14.56
N ALA A 229 13.58 1.65 14.83
CA ALA A 229 14.70 2.30 14.13
C ALA A 229 16.04 1.56 14.33
N LYS A 230 16.29 0.99 15.52
CA LYS A 230 17.46 0.14 15.76
C LYS A 230 17.47 -1.10 14.86
N TRP A 231 16.35 -1.81 14.76
CA TRP A 231 16.26 -3.01 13.91
C TRP A 231 16.35 -2.66 12.42
N SER A 232 15.74 -1.55 12.01
CA SER A 232 15.87 -0.99 10.66
C SER A 232 17.34 -0.78 10.27
N ARG A 233 18.09 -0.02 11.09
CA ARG A 233 19.52 0.24 10.85
C ARG A 233 20.36 -1.03 10.81
N ARG A 234 20.10 -1.95 11.73
CA ARG A 234 20.82 -3.24 11.77
C ARG A 234 20.58 -4.08 10.50
N PHE A 235 19.36 -4.05 9.96
CA PHE A 235 19.09 -4.72 8.70
C PHE A 235 19.84 -4.05 7.52
N ASP A 236 19.91 -2.71 7.50
CA ASP A 236 20.69 -1.97 6.50
C ASP A 236 22.19 -2.32 6.59
N GLU A 237 22.74 -2.47 7.80
CA GLU A 237 24.10 -2.95 8.02
C GLU A 237 24.32 -4.34 7.39
N TYR A 238 23.36 -5.25 7.49
CA TYR A 238 23.44 -6.57 6.87
C TYR A 238 23.49 -6.50 5.36
N VAL A 239 22.57 -5.74 4.75
CA VAL A 239 22.53 -5.54 3.29
C VAL A 239 23.82 -4.91 2.79
N SER A 240 24.30 -3.85 3.45
CA SER A 240 25.54 -3.18 3.05
C SER A 240 26.77 -4.09 3.17
N THR A 241 26.79 -4.98 4.18
CA THR A 241 27.85 -5.98 4.34
C THR A 241 27.82 -7.03 3.22
N PHE A 242 26.64 -7.54 2.84
CA PHE A 242 26.52 -8.49 1.72
C PHE A 242 26.97 -7.86 0.39
N GLN A 243 26.62 -6.60 0.14
CA GLN A 243 27.06 -5.87 -1.06
C GLN A 243 28.58 -5.61 -1.05
N LEU A 244 29.18 -5.39 0.12
CA LEU A 244 30.64 -5.27 0.25
C LEU A 244 31.34 -6.61 -0.03
N TRP A 245 30.84 -7.70 0.55
CA TRP A 245 31.37 -9.05 0.29
C TRP A 245 31.23 -9.40 -1.19
N GLU A 246 30.08 -9.15 -1.81
CA GLU A 246 29.86 -9.41 -3.23
C GLU A 246 30.92 -8.73 -4.11
N ARG A 247 31.18 -7.44 -3.89
CA ARG A 247 32.23 -6.70 -4.62
C ARG A 247 33.60 -7.36 -4.46
N ARG A 248 33.98 -7.73 -3.23
CA ARG A 248 35.26 -8.43 -2.99
C ARG A 248 35.35 -9.78 -3.70
N PHE A 249 34.24 -10.49 -3.84
CA PHE A 249 34.21 -11.80 -4.52
C PHE A 249 34.17 -11.68 -6.04
N LEU A 250 33.59 -10.62 -6.59
CA LEU A 250 33.41 -10.43 -8.04
C LEU A 250 34.51 -9.55 -8.67
N ASP A 251 35.03 -8.56 -7.95
CA ASP A 251 36.10 -7.66 -8.42
C ASP A 251 37.50 -8.31 -8.31
N GLY A 252 37.57 -9.64 -8.13
CA GLY A 252 38.81 -10.40 -8.02
C GLY A 252 39.53 -10.70 -9.34
N ASP A 253 39.06 -10.12 -10.45
CA ASP A 253 39.71 -10.16 -11.76
C ASP A 253 40.55 -8.91 -11.96
N ASP A 254 41.86 -9.03 -11.75
CA ASP A 254 42.86 -8.69 -12.77
C ASP A 254 44.30 -8.88 -12.20
N ASP A 255 45.11 -9.62 -12.96
CA ASP A 255 46.58 -9.58 -13.01
C ASP A 255 47.48 -10.57 -12.24
N ASN A 256 47.02 -11.53 -11.42
CA ASN A 256 47.94 -12.56 -10.87
C ASN A 256 47.46 -14.02 -11.02
N ASP A 257 48.02 -14.64 -12.05
CA ASP A 257 47.81 -15.99 -12.64
C ASP A 257 48.11 -17.21 -11.73
N ASP A 258 48.01 -17.11 -10.40
CA ASP A 258 48.29 -18.25 -9.48
C ASP A 258 47.11 -18.59 -8.53
N GLY A 259 45.98 -17.89 -8.66
CA GLY A 259 44.81 -18.02 -7.76
C GLY A 259 43.71 -19.00 -8.20
N THR A 260 43.78 -19.57 -9.40
CA THR A 260 42.65 -20.30 -10.06
C THR A 260 42.21 -21.57 -9.33
N LYS A 261 43.09 -22.22 -8.55
CA LYS A 261 42.81 -23.55 -7.98
C LYS A 261 41.89 -23.54 -6.75
N TYR A 262 41.92 -22.49 -5.92
CA TYR A 262 41.04 -22.39 -4.74
C TYR A 262 39.64 -21.91 -5.11
N ASN A 263 39.50 -21.12 -6.18
CA ASN A 263 38.22 -20.59 -6.64
C ASN A 263 37.27 -21.71 -7.12
N GLU A 264 37.78 -22.70 -7.86
CA GLU A 264 36.95 -23.84 -8.34
C GLU A 264 36.39 -24.73 -7.22
N MET A 265 37.14 -24.90 -6.12
CA MET A 265 36.69 -25.76 -5.01
C MET A 265 35.55 -25.13 -4.21
N TRP A 266 35.65 -23.82 -3.94
CA TRP A 266 34.61 -23.10 -3.19
C TRP A 266 33.37 -22.83 -4.03
N GLN A 267 33.52 -22.65 -5.34
CA GLN A 267 32.40 -22.48 -6.27
C GLN A 267 31.43 -23.67 -6.26
N LYS A 268 31.87 -24.88 -5.88
CA LYS A 268 31.02 -26.08 -5.79
C LYS A 268 30.42 -26.32 -4.39
N SER A 269 30.72 -25.46 -3.41
CA SER A 269 30.18 -25.62 -2.07
C SER A 269 28.76 -25.09 -1.98
N ARG A 270 27.81 -25.93 -1.55
CA ARG A 270 26.41 -25.52 -1.28
C ARG A 270 26.31 -24.28 -0.40
N ARG A 271 27.23 -24.10 0.55
CA ARG A 271 27.25 -22.91 1.44
C ARG A 271 27.58 -21.63 0.68
N PHE A 272 28.44 -21.72 -0.33
CA PHE A 272 28.80 -20.61 -1.19
C PHE A 272 27.66 -20.26 -2.16
N GLU A 273 26.93 -21.26 -2.68
CA GLU A 273 25.70 -21.02 -3.45
C GLU A 273 24.65 -20.27 -2.63
N ILE A 274 24.47 -20.64 -1.36
CA ILE A 274 23.57 -19.91 -0.45
C ILE A 274 24.05 -18.47 -0.27
N LEU A 275 25.35 -18.24 -0.06
CA LEU A 275 25.92 -16.90 0.06
C LEU A 275 25.71 -16.06 -1.21
N ARG A 276 25.90 -16.65 -2.40
CA ARG A 276 25.57 -16.00 -3.69
C ARG A 276 24.09 -15.66 -3.78
N GLY A 277 23.21 -16.54 -3.31
CA GLY A 277 21.79 -16.25 -3.18
C GLY A 277 21.52 -15.03 -2.29
N CYS A 278 22.25 -14.88 -1.18
CA CYS A 278 22.16 -13.69 -0.33
C CYS A 278 22.59 -12.41 -1.05
N PHE A 279 23.62 -12.46 -1.90
CA PHE A 279 24.03 -11.31 -2.72
C PHE A 279 22.94 -10.88 -3.70
N VAL A 280 22.36 -11.83 -4.43
CA VAL A 280 21.23 -11.56 -5.33
C VAL A 280 20.06 -10.95 -4.55
N GLY A 281 19.75 -11.47 -3.37
CA GLY A 281 18.73 -10.93 -2.48
C GLY A 281 19.04 -9.49 -2.05
N ALA A 282 20.28 -9.19 -1.68
CA ALA A 282 20.73 -7.86 -1.23
C ALA A 282 20.79 -6.80 -2.36
N ARG A 283 20.85 -7.22 -3.63
CA ARG A 283 20.74 -6.31 -4.79
C ARG A 283 19.31 -5.99 -5.19
N ASN A 284 18.37 -6.89 -4.91
CA ASN A 284 16.98 -6.67 -5.28
C ASN A 284 16.29 -5.79 -4.22
N GLU A 285 16.05 -4.52 -4.57
CA GLU A 285 15.47 -3.53 -3.66
C GLU A 285 14.09 -3.95 -3.12
N GLY A 286 13.26 -4.59 -3.95
CA GLY A 286 11.95 -5.13 -3.54
C GLY A 286 12.07 -6.18 -2.44
N ASN A 287 12.98 -7.15 -2.62
CA ASN A 287 13.26 -8.17 -1.62
C ASN A 287 13.82 -7.56 -0.34
N VAL A 288 14.76 -6.62 -0.46
CA VAL A 288 15.35 -5.90 0.68
C VAL A 288 14.27 -5.18 1.47
N ALA A 289 13.40 -4.41 0.80
CA ALA A 289 12.35 -3.64 1.43
C ALA A 289 11.32 -4.53 2.12
N ALA A 290 10.85 -5.59 1.46
CA ALA A 290 9.92 -6.56 2.02
C ALA A 290 10.52 -7.29 3.24
N LEU A 291 11.74 -7.82 3.12
CA LEU A 291 12.43 -8.50 4.21
C LEU A 291 12.71 -7.55 5.39
N LYS A 292 12.98 -6.27 5.12
CA LYS A 292 13.20 -5.26 6.15
C LYS A 292 11.96 -5.04 6.99
N ILE A 293 10.79 -4.85 6.38
CA ILE A 293 9.51 -4.74 7.11
C ILE A 293 9.31 -5.96 8.01
N VAL A 294 9.45 -7.14 7.42
CA VAL A 294 9.21 -8.41 8.11
C VAL A 294 10.20 -8.62 9.26
N TYR A 295 11.48 -8.28 9.05
CA TYR A 295 12.50 -8.30 10.10
C TYR A 295 12.15 -7.32 11.22
N MET A 296 11.70 -6.11 10.92
CA MET A 296 11.37 -5.12 11.95
C MET A 296 10.17 -5.55 12.81
N ASP A 297 9.16 -6.15 12.19
CA ASP A 297 7.87 -6.41 12.85
C ASP A 297 7.82 -7.79 13.53
N TYR A 298 8.54 -8.80 13.03
CA TYR A 298 8.48 -10.17 13.56
C TYR A 298 9.74 -10.59 14.31
N ALA A 299 9.62 -10.76 15.63
CA ALA A 299 10.75 -11.13 16.51
C ALA A 299 11.44 -12.45 16.13
N ALA A 300 10.68 -13.48 15.75
CA ALA A 300 11.24 -14.76 15.34
C ALA A 300 12.11 -14.63 14.08
N LEU A 301 11.68 -13.79 13.12
CA LEU A 301 12.43 -13.55 11.89
C LEU A 301 13.67 -12.70 12.12
N ARG A 302 13.69 -11.86 13.17
CA ARG A 302 14.93 -11.20 13.61
C ARG A 302 15.99 -12.19 14.06
N ILE A 303 15.59 -13.14 14.91
CA ILE A 303 16.50 -14.18 15.41
C ILE A 303 17.02 -15.03 14.24
N GLY A 304 16.13 -15.40 13.31
CA GLY A 304 16.51 -16.12 12.09
C GLY A 304 17.49 -15.34 11.21
N GLY A 305 17.20 -14.06 10.94
CA GLY A 305 18.06 -13.17 10.16
C GLY A 305 19.44 -12.98 10.79
N ASP A 306 19.50 -12.77 12.11
CA ASP A 306 20.75 -12.67 12.87
C ASP A 306 21.59 -13.95 12.76
N LEU A 307 20.95 -15.12 12.83
CA LEU A 307 21.62 -16.41 12.69
C LEU A 307 22.17 -16.61 11.27
N ILE A 308 21.37 -16.33 10.25
CA ILE A 308 21.80 -16.42 8.85
C ILE A 308 22.98 -15.50 8.61
N PHE A 309 22.92 -14.26 9.07
CA PHE A 309 24.01 -13.30 8.90
C PHE A 309 25.31 -13.82 9.53
N ARG A 310 25.28 -14.30 10.79
CA ARG A 310 26.47 -14.88 11.44
C ARG A 310 27.03 -16.10 10.70
N LEU A 311 26.16 -16.97 10.19
CA LEU A 311 26.58 -18.14 9.40
C LEU A 311 27.28 -17.70 8.11
N MET A 312 26.75 -16.68 7.44
CA MET A 312 27.35 -16.13 6.23
C MET A 312 28.65 -15.39 6.51
N SER A 313 28.75 -14.63 7.61
CA SER A 313 30.02 -14.00 8.05
C SER A 313 31.13 -15.05 8.21
N ASN A 314 30.85 -16.14 8.93
CA ASN A 314 31.82 -17.21 9.12
C ASN A 314 32.25 -17.91 7.82
N ILE A 315 31.42 -17.87 6.77
CA ILE A 315 31.77 -18.37 5.45
C ILE A 315 32.63 -17.33 4.73
N ALA A 316 32.19 -16.07 4.70
CA ALA A 316 32.90 -14.97 4.06
C ALA A 316 34.33 -14.80 4.62
N ASP A 317 34.49 -14.86 5.95
CA ASP A 317 35.77 -14.75 6.65
C ASP A 317 36.73 -15.93 6.41
N LYS A 318 36.23 -17.06 5.90
CA LYS A 318 37.07 -18.21 5.53
C LYS A 318 37.55 -18.16 4.09
N VAL A 319 36.84 -17.41 3.26
CA VAL A 319 37.16 -17.27 1.84
C VAL A 319 37.98 -16.00 1.58
N MET A 320 37.77 -14.95 2.40
CA MET A 320 38.65 -13.76 2.47
C MET A 320 39.87 -14.03 3.34
#